data_AF-A0A7C7GBD0-F1
#
_entry.id   AF-A0A7C7GBD0-F1
#
_cell.length_a   1.000
_cell.length_b   1.000
_cell.length_c   1.000
_cell.angle_alpha   90.00
_cell.angle_beta   90.00
_cell.angle_gamma   90.00
#
_symmetry.space_group_name_H-M   'P 1'
#
loop_
_entity.id
_entity.type
_entity.pdbx_description
1 polymer ?
#
loop_
_entity_poly.entity_id
_entity_poly.type
_entity_poly.pdbx_seq_one_letter_code
_entity_poly.pdbx_strand_id
1 'polypeptide(L)'
;MMSRCVQAYDTLVLHNPKSILVVLLLIAVFFGYHTKDFKLDASADSLLLEGDIDLKVFRKIHERYPSSDLLIVTYTPDKDLFSDQALKPLKQLRGELKKVASVETVFTILDAPLVKSSDVPLTEMIHDIPNLEKPGIDRAKAKDELLNSPIYRELIVSADGRTTALLLGLVEDQQYNKLRQTRSKLRAKQRNSGLSQKERQSLERIETEYDQAHEAINNQRRLDIAHIRDIIEPYRRH
;
A
#
# COMPACT_ATOMS: atom_id res chain seq x y z
N MET A 1 -54.19 -3.90 28.97
CA MET A 1 -53.59 -2.56 29.14
C MET A 1 -52.38 -2.49 28.21
N MET A 2 -52.48 -1.79 27.08
CA MET A 2 -51.30 -1.52 26.26
C MET A 2 -50.30 -0.72 27.11
N SER A 3 -49.05 -1.17 27.14
CA SER A 3 -47.97 -0.43 27.79
C SER A 3 -47.95 1.02 27.28
N ARG A 4 -47.66 1.99 28.15
CA ARG A 4 -47.60 3.43 27.79
C ARG A 4 -46.70 3.67 26.57
N CYS A 5 -45.69 2.84 26.34
CA CYS A 5 -44.82 2.89 25.17
C CYS A 5 -45.56 2.58 23.85
N VAL A 6 -46.51 1.64 23.87
CA VAL A 6 -47.26 1.24 22.67
C VAL A 6 -48.28 2.32 22.30
N GLN A 7 -48.95 2.93 23.28
CA GLN A 7 -49.84 4.06 23.04
C GLN A 7 -49.08 5.29 22.52
N ALA A 8 -47.87 5.55 23.04
CA ALA A 8 -47.02 6.62 22.53
C ALA A 8 -46.59 6.37 21.07
N TYR A 9 -46.20 5.14 20.72
CA TYR A 9 -45.88 4.78 19.34
C TYR A 9 -47.09 4.93 18.40
N ASP A 10 -48.27 4.48 18.82
CA ASP A 10 -49.48 4.53 17.99
C ASP A 10 -49.96 5.97 17.72
N THR A 11 -49.87 6.84 18.74
CA THR A 11 -50.29 8.25 18.62
C THR A 11 -49.24 9.09 17.89
N LEU A 12 -47.95 8.80 18.08
CA LEU A 12 -46.89 9.56 17.44
C LEU A 12 -46.69 9.07 16.00
N VAL A 13 -46.57 7.75 15.81
CA VAL A 13 -46.15 7.10 14.55
C VAL A 13 -47.30 6.80 13.59
N LEU A 14 -48.37 6.16 14.08
CA LEU A 14 -49.45 5.65 13.23
C LEU A 14 -50.51 6.70 12.90
N HIS A 15 -50.70 7.72 13.74
CA HIS A 15 -51.65 8.83 13.47
C HIS A 15 -51.14 9.87 12.46
N ASN A 16 -49.82 10.04 12.29
CA ASN A 16 -49.25 11.05 11.39
C ASN A 16 -48.14 10.47 10.47
N PRO A 17 -48.43 9.39 9.70
CA PRO A 17 -47.40 8.64 9.00
C PRO A 17 -46.68 9.48 7.94
N LYS A 18 -47.38 10.39 7.24
CA LYS A 18 -46.78 11.28 6.24
C LYS A 18 -45.74 12.21 6.84
N SER A 19 -46.04 12.84 7.98
CA SER A 19 -45.14 13.77 8.67
C SER A 19 -43.86 13.07 9.14
N ILE A 20 -43.98 11.84 9.64
CA ILE A 20 -42.84 11.03 10.07
C ILE A 20 -42.00 10.56 8.91
N LEU A 21 -42.63 10.18 7.79
CA LEU A 21 -41.91 9.81 6.59
C LEU A 21 -41.09 10.98 6.05
N VAL A 22 -41.64 12.21 6.11
CA VAL A 22 -40.90 13.44 5.80
C VAL A 22 -39.74 13.67 6.77
N VAL A 23 -39.95 13.50 8.08
CA VAL A 23 -38.85 13.65 9.07
C VAL A 23 -37.76 12.61 8.86
N LEU A 24 -38.10 11.34 8.67
CA LEU A 24 -37.13 10.28 8.36
C LEU A 24 -36.39 10.53 7.05
N LEU A 25 -37.09 11.02 6.03
CA LEU A 25 -36.47 11.43 4.76
C LEU A 25 -35.48 12.58 4.99
N LEU A 26 -35.84 13.60 5.78
CA LEU A 26 -34.94 14.71 6.11
C LEU A 26 -33.70 14.22 6.87
N ILE A 27 -33.87 13.32 7.83
CA ILE A 27 -32.76 12.69 8.56
C ILE A 27 -31.88 11.88 7.59
N ALA A 28 -32.48 11.08 6.71
CA ALA A 28 -31.74 10.27 5.74
C ALA A 28 -30.99 11.14 4.73
N VAL A 29 -31.59 12.23 4.23
CA VAL A 29 -30.93 13.20 3.34
C VAL A 29 -29.81 13.93 4.08
N PHE A 30 -30.02 14.33 5.33
CA PHE A 30 -29.01 14.98 6.15
C PHE A 30 -27.77 14.09 6.35
N PHE A 31 -27.96 12.82 6.74
CA PHE A 31 -26.86 11.88 6.90
C PHE A 31 -26.26 11.48 5.54
N GLY A 32 -27.08 11.25 4.52
CA GLY A 32 -26.64 10.94 3.15
C GLY A 32 -25.87 12.09 2.49
N TYR A 33 -26.09 13.34 2.89
CA TYR A 33 -25.24 14.44 2.47
C TYR A 33 -23.86 14.39 3.14
N HIS A 34 -23.82 14.09 4.45
CA HIS A 34 -22.57 13.99 5.22
C HIS A 34 -21.74 12.73 4.92
N THR A 35 -22.28 11.72 4.23
CA THR A 35 -21.45 10.57 3.80
C THR A 35 -20.35 10.97 2.83
N LYS A 36 -20.42 12.14 2.18
CA LYS A 36 -19.34 12.67 1.32
C LYS A 36 -18.05 12.95 2.11
N ASP A 37 -18.19 13.30 3.38
CA ASP A 37 -17.07 13.60 4.29
C ASP A 37 -16.66 12.39 5.14
N PHE A 38 -17.34 11.25 4.98
CA PHE A 38 -17.02 10.03 5.69
C PHE A 38 -15.69 9.46 5.19
N LYS A 39 -14.68 9.51 6.06
CA LYS A 39 -13.35 8.95 5.82
C LYS A 39 -13.22 7.65 6.58
N LEU A 40 -13.15 6.53 5.86
CA LEU A 40 -12.80 5.24 6.44
C LEU A 40 -11.29 5.07 6.37
N ASP A 41 -10.61 5.33 7.48
CA ASP A 41 -9.21 4.95 7.63
C ASP A 41 -9.18 3.49 8.11
N ALA A 42 -8.64 2.61 7.27
CA ALA A 42 -8.41 1.19 7.58
C ALA A 42 -6.91 0.90 7.75
N SER A 43 -6.10 1.93 8.01
CA SER A 43 -4.68 1.79 8.28
C SER A 43 -4.45 1.08 9.61
N ALA A 44 -3.33 0.37 9.72
CA ALA A 44 -2.93 -0.27 10.97
C ALA A 44 -2.81 0.73 12.15
N ASP A 45 -2.48 2.00 11.87
CA ASP A 45 -2.42 3.04 12.90
C ASP A 45 -3.82 3.41 13.46
N SER A 46 -4.90 3.19 12.69
CA SER A 46 -6.29 3.42 13.13
C SER A 46 -6.96 2.19 13.77
N LEU A 47 -6.57 0.99 13.33
CA LEU A 47 -7.16 -0.28 13.78
C LEU A 47 -6.50 -0.83 15.04
N LEU A 48 -5.24 -0.49 15.29
CA LEU A 48 -4.48 -0.97 16.44
C LEU A 48 -4.55 0.03 17.60
N LEU A 49 -4.58 -0.49 18.83
CA LEU A 49 -4.48 0.37 20.01
C LEU A 49 -3.11 1.02 20.07
N GLU A 50 -3.07 2.34 20.26
CA GLU A 50 -1.81 3.11 20.33
C GLU A 50 -0.86 2.66 21.47
N GLY A 51 -1.38 1.96 22.47
CA GLY A 51 -0.62 1.43 23.61
C GLY A 51 -0.07 0.02 23.42
N ASP A 52 -0.43 -0.64 22.31
CA ASP A 52 -0.17 -2.05 22.03
C ASP A 52 1.34 -2.39 22.04
N ILE A 53 1.69 -3.54 22.61
CA ILE A 53 3.09 -3.96 22.78
C ILE A 53 3.68 -4.37 21.44
N ASP A 54 2.91 -5.07 20.61
CA ASP A 54 3.36 -5.56 19.30
C ASP A 54 3.54 -4.38 18.35
N LEU A 55 2.66 -3.37 18.40
CA LEU A 55 2.82 -2.12 17.66
C LEU A 55 4.13 -1.40 18.02
N LYS A 56 4.53 -1.40 19.30
CA LYS A 56 5.81 -0.81 19.72
C LYS A 56 7.00 -1.59 19.19
N VAL A 57 6.95 -2.92 19.25
CA VAL A 57 8.01 -3.79 18.72
C VAL A 57 8.14 -3.60 17.21
N PHE A 58 7.02 -3.61 16.49
CA PHE A 58 6.97 -3.35 15.05
C PHE A 58 7.62 -2.00 14.70
N ARG A 59 7.23 -0.92 15.37
CA ARG A 59 7.82 0.42 15.16
C ARG A 59 9.32 0.43 15.40
N LYS A 60 9.81 -0.24 16.45
CA LYS A 60 11.25 -0.32 16.76
C LYS A 60 12.03 -1.13 15.72
N ILE A 61 11.46 -2.21 15.20
CA ILE A 61 12.06 -2.99 14.10
C ILE A 61 12.13 -2.13 12.85
N HIS A 62 11.05 -1.44 12.50
CA HIS A 62 10.97 -0.60 11.32
C HIS A 62 11.89 0.64 11.40
N GLU A 63 12.15 1.19 12.59
CA GLU A 63 13.18 2.23 12.78
C GLU A 63 14.60 1.73 12.43
N ARG A 64 14.89 0.45 12.65
CA ARG A 64 16.21 -0.16 12.37
C ARG A 64 16.30 -0.76 10.97
N TYR A 65 15.17 -1.25 10.45
CA TYR A 65 15.02 -1.86 9.15
C TYR A 65 13.85 -1.18 8.43
N PRO A 66 14.08 0.04 7.89
CA PRO A 66 13.06 0.76 7.14
C PRO A 66 12.61 -0.07 5.94
N SER A 67 11.32 -0.04 5.68
CA SER A 67 10.72 -0.66 4.50
C SER A 67 9.85 0.37 3.80
N SER A 68 10.05 0.55 2.50
CA SER A 68 9.20 1.43 1.70
C SER A 68 7.83 0.80 1.47
N ASP A 69 6.83 1.65 1.24
CA ASP A 69 5.53 1.19 0.78
C ASP A 69 5.66 0.57 -0.62
N LEU A 70 4.99 -0.55 -0.82
CA LEU A 70 5.14 -1.39 -1.99
C LEU A 70 3.83 -1.49 -2.76
N LEU A 71 3.89 -1.24 -4.07
CA LEU A 71 2.81 -1.55 -4.99
C LEU A 71 3.22 -2.74 -5.87
N ILE A 72 2.36 -3.75 -5.96
CA ILE A 72 2.63 -4.97 -6.71
C ILE A 72 1.76 -4.98 -7.96
N VAL A 73 2.39 -5.05 -9.13
CA VAL A 73 1.73 -5.26 -10.42
C VAL A 73 2.06 -6.66 -10.91
N THR A 74 1.05 -7.46 -11.23
CA THR A 74 1.26 -8.78 -11.84
C THR A 74 1.19 -8.70 -13.35
N TYR A 75 2.10 -9.37 -14.03
CA TYR A 75 2.17 -9.47 -15.49
C TYR A 75 2.10 -10.94 -15.91
N THR A 76 1.10 -11.27 -16.72
CA THR A 76 0.87 -12.62 -17.27
C THR A 76 0.74 -12.50 -18.78
N PRO A 77 1.81 -12.80 -19.55
CA PRO A 77 1.77 -12.76 -21.00
C PRO A 77 1.02 -13.95 -21.58
N ASP A 78 0.48 -13.82 -22.80
CA ASP A 78 -0.13 -14.94 -23.53
C ASP A 78 0.93 -15.97 -24.02
N LYS A 79 2.19 -15.55 -24.09
CA LYS A 79 3.34 -16.35 -24.49
C LYS A 79 4.12 -16.85 -23.28
N ASP A 80 5.10 -17.72 -23.50
CA ASP A 80 6.00 -18.13 -22.42
C ASP A 80 6.71 -16.90 -21.82
N LEU A 81 6.63 -16.75 -20.50
CA LEU A 81 7.13 -15.59 -19.74
C LEU A 81 8.62 -15.30 -19.98
N PHE A 82 9.42 -16.32 -20.29
CA PHE A 82 10.86 -16.23 -20.49
C PHE A 82 11.26 -16.04 -21.96
N SER A 83 10.28 -15.94 -22.86
CA SER A 83 10.50 -15.63 -24.27
C SER A 83 10.73 -14.14 -24.50
N ASP A 84 11.47 -13.79 -25.55
CA ASP A 84 11.71 -12.38 -25.91
C ASP A 84 10.40 -11.63 -26.24
N GLN A 85 9.37 -12.34 -26.72
CA GLN A 85 8.05 -11.79 -26.99
C GLN A 85 7.36 -11.29 -25.70
N ALA A 86 7.57 -11.97 -24.58
CA ALA A 86 7.03 -11.59 -23.27
C ALA A 86 7.94 -10.59 -22.52
N LEU A 87 9.25 -10.78 -22.59
CA LEU A 87 10.22 -9.96 -21.84
C LEU A 87 10.37 -8.55 -22.41
N LYS A 88 10.18 -8.36 -23.72
CA LYS A 88 10.28 -7.03 -24.36
C LYS A 88 9.18 -6.07 -23.89
N PRO A 89 7.88 -6.41 -23.92
CA PRO A 89 6.83 -5.58 -23.32
C PRO A 89 7.02 -5.39 -21.81
N LEU A 90 7.43 -6.43 -21.07
CA LEU A 90 7.73 -6.31 -19.64
C LEU A 90 8.82 -5.25 -19.36
N LYS A 91 9.88 -5.22 -20.18
CA LYS A 91 10.95 -4.23 -20.08
C LYS A 91 10.45 -2.81 -20.37
N GLN A 92 9.55 -2.65 -21.34
CA GLN A 92 8.91 -1.36 -21.66
C GLN A 92 8.04 -0.90 -20.50
N LEU A 93 7.16 -1.76 -20.01
CA LEU A 93 6.29 -1.50 -18.85
C LEU A 93 7.10 -1.07 -17.63
N ARG A 94 8.15 -1.83 -17.27
CA ARG A 94 9.08 -1.47 -16.18
C ARG A 94 9.69 -0.08 -16.40
N GLY A 95 10.07 0.25 -17.63
CA GLY A 95 10.65 1.55 -17.98
C GLY A 95 9.67 2.71 -17.90
N GLU A 96 8.40 2.50 -18.22
CA GLU A 96 7.34 3.49 -18.07
C GLU A 96 6.98 3.71 -16.59
N LEU A 97 6.85 2.64 -15.82
CA LEU A 97 6.57 2.71 -14.38
C LEU A 97 7.70 3.39 -13.61
N LYS A 98 8.98 3.20 -14.00
CA LYS A 98 10.13 3.92 -13.43
C LYS A 98 10.09 5.44 -13.64
N LYS A 99 9.29 5.95 -14.58
CA LYS A 99 9.17 7.40 -14.83
C LYS A 99 8.10 8.07 -13.97
N VAL A 100 7.28 7.29 -13.25
CA VAL A 100 6.28 7.82 -12.35
C VAL A 100 7.00 8.42 -11.14
N ALA A 101 6.79 9.71 -10.87
CA ALA A 101 7.56 10.44 -9.84
C ALA A 101 7.43 9.86 -8.43
N SER A 102 6.31 9.22 -8.10
CA SER A 102 6.09 8.56 -6.81
C SER A 102 6.66 7.15 -6.72
N VAL A 103 7.25 6.61 -7.80
CA VAL A 103 7.90 5.30 -7.84
C VAL A 103 9.41 5.50 -7.75
N GLU A 104 10.00 5.03 -6.65
CA GLU A 104 11.45 5.10 -6.40
C GLU A 104 12.17 3.96 -7.11
N THR A 105 11.63 2.75 -7.03
CA THR A 105 12.25 1.55 -7.59
C THR A 105 11.21 0.67 -8.27
N VAL A 106 11.63 -0.06 -9.32
CA VAL A 106 10.83 -1.11 -9.94
C VAL A 106 11.72 -2.32 -10.12
N PHE A 107 11.46 -3.35 -9.31
CA PHE A 107 12.16 -4.63 -9.35
C PHE A 107 11.29 -5.69 -10.04
N THR A 108 11.89 -6.44 -10.96
CA THR A 108 11.21 -7.46 -11.76
C THR A 108 12.12 -8.69 -11.92
N ILE A 109 11.61 -9.76 -12.55
CA ILE A 109 12.46 -10.90 -12.93
C ILE A 109 13.64 -10.51 -13.84
N LEU A 110 13.56 -9.38 -14.55
CA LEU A 110 14.66 -8.86 -15.36
C LEU A 110 15.86 -8.43 -14.51
N ASP A 111 15.59 -7.96 -13.29
CA ASP A 111 16.56 -7.42 -12.35
C ASP A 111 17.09 -8.49 -11.37
N ALA A 112 16.42 -9.65 -11.31
CA ALA A 112 16.71 -10.71 -10.35
C ALA A 112 18.11 -11.31 -10.56
N PRO A 113 18.96 -11.35 -9.52
CA PRO A 113 20.25 -12.03 -9.55
C PRO A 113 20.13 -13.53 -9.89
N LEU A 114 20.86 -13.95 -10.92
CA LEU A 114 20.91 -15.33 -11.41
C LEU A 114 22.26 -15.96 -11.02
N VAL A 115 22.35 -16.42 -9.77
CA VAL A 115 23.61 -16.87 -9.18
C VAL A 115 23.89 -18.33 -9.53
N LYS A 116 22.87 -19.18 -9.63
CA LYS A 116 23.02 -20.61 -9.93
C LYS A 116 22.97 -20.94 -11.41
N SER A 117 22.26 -20.13 -12.19
CA SER A 117 22.04 -20.37 -13.62
C SER A 117 23.17 -19.82 -14.49
N SER A 118 24.09 -19.05 -13.91
CA SER A 118 25.26 -18.50 -14.59
C SER A 118 26.49 -19.35 -14.31
N ASP A 119 27.31 -19.55 -15.35
CA ASP A 119 28.56 -20.31 -15.26
C ASP A 119 29.73 -19.45 -14.71
N VAL A 120 29.46 -18.21 -14.27
CA VAL A 120 30.44 -17.26 -13.72
C VAL A 120 30.75 -17.60 -12.25
N PRO A 121 32.03 -17.65 -11.83
CA PRO A 121 32.39 -17.85 -10.43
C PRO A 121 31.82 -16.75 -9.51
N LEU A 122 31.36 -17.11 -8.31
CA LEU A 122 30.75 -16.16 -7.35
C LEU A 122 31.67 -14.97 -7.03
N THR A 123 32.99 -15.20 -6.99
CA THR A 123 34.00 -14.16 -6.76
C THR A 123 34.05 -13.10 -7.85
N GLU A 124 33.70 -13.45 -9.09
CA GLU A 124 33.66 -12.54 -10.23
C GLU A 124 32.30 -11.83 -10.34
N MET A 125 31.23 -12.46 -9.86
CA MET A 125 29.87 -11.89 -9.85
C MET A 125 29.73 -10.64 -8.98
N ILE A 126 30.65 -10.39 -8.02
CA ILE A 126 30.63 -9.21 -7.14
C ILE A 126 30.64 -7.91 -7.96
N HIS A 127 31.34 -7.91 -9.09
CA HIS A 127 31.43 -6.74 -9.96
C HIS A 127 30.31 -6.68 -10.99
N ASP A 128 29.75 -7.82 -11.37
CA ASP A 128 28.78 -7.90 -12.46
C ASP A 128 27.77 -9.05 -12.28
N ILE A 129 26.78 -8.86 -11.40
CA ILE A 129 25.78 -9.88 -11.04
C ILE A 129 24.93 -10.28 -12.26
N PRO A 130 24.92 -11.56 -12.70
CA PRO A 130 24.11 -12.02 -13.83
C PRO A 130 22.61 -11.79 -13.62
N ASN A 131 21.88 -11.40 -14.67
CA ASN A 131 20.42 -11.27 -14.67
C ASN A 131 19.85 -11.44 -16.10
N LEU A 132 18.53 -11.54 -16.25
CA LEU A 132 17.89 -11.81 -17.56
C LEU A 132 18.12 -10.71 -18.63
N GLU A 133 18.64 -9.54 -18.27
CA GLU A 133 18.96 -8.50 -19.26
C GLU A 133 20.35 -8.66 -19.87
N LYS A 134 21.23 -9.45 -19.26
CA LYS A 134 22.59 -9.63 -19.76
C LYS A 134 22.65 -10.59 -20.95
N PRO A 135 23.54 -10.33 -21.91
CA PRO A 135 23.78 -11.28 -22.99
C PRO A 135 24.38 -12.58 -22.45
N GLY A 136 24.13 -13.70 -23.13
CA GLY A 136 24.73 -14.99 -22.81
C GLY A 136 24.05 -15.79 -21.69
N ILE A 137 22.92 -15.31 -21.15
CA ILE A 137 22.15 -16.04 -20.14
C ILE A 137 21.26 -17.09 -20.80
N ASP A 138 21.42 -18.34 -20.37
CA ASP A 138 20.55 -19.45 -20.75
C ASP A 138 19.16 -19.27 -20.10
N ARG A 139 18.13 -19.06 -20.94
CA ARG A 139 16.74 -18.85 -20.51
C ARG A 139 16.15 -20.04 -19.78
N ALA A 140 16.51 -21.27 -20.16
CA ALA A 140 16.00 -22.47 -19.53
C ALA A 140 16.60 -22.64 -18.13
N LYS A 141 17.92 -22.43 -17.98
CA LYS A 141 18.57 -22.44 -16.65
C LYS A 141 18.03 -21.33 -15.75
N ALA A 142 17.83 -20.13 -16.30
CA ALA A 142 17.30 -19.00 -15.53
C ALA A 142 15.85 -19.24 -15.07
N LYS A 143 15.01 -19.82 -15.93
CA LYS A 143 13.66 -20.26 -15.59
C LYS A 143 13.68 -21.29 -14.46
N ASP A 144 14.54 -22.30 -14.54
CA ASP A 144 14.68 -23.31 -13.48
C ASP A 144 15.08 -22.68 -12.13
N GLU A 145 16.08 -21.79 -12.13
CA GLU A 145 16.51 -21.09 -10.90
C GLU A 145 15.38 -20.24 -10.31
N LEU A 146 14.69 -19.45 -11.13
CA LEU A 146 13.61 -18.57 -10.65
C LEU A 146 12.42 -19.37 -10.09
N LEU A 147 12.12 -20.55 -10.64
CA LEU A 147 11.01 -21.40 -10.17
C LEU A 147 11.36 -22.28 -8.97
N ASN A 148 12.62 -22.63 -8.80
CA ASN A 148 13.07 -23.52 -7.72
C ASN A 148 13.73 -22.76 -6.55
N SER A 149 13.99 -21.46 -6.71
CA SER A 149 14.57 -20.63 -5.66
C SER A 149 13.52 -20.19 -4.63
N PRO A 150 13.75 -20.42 -3.32
CA PRO A 150 12.81 -20.03 -2.26
C PRO A 150 12.68 -18.52 -2.09
N ILE A 151 13.60 -17.73 -2.66
CA ILE A 151 13.55 -16.26 -2.62
C ILE A 151 12.86 -15.65 -3.84
N TYR A 152 12.51 -16.45 -4.86
CA TYR A 152 11.88 -15.96 -6.09
C TYR A 152 10.53 -16.59 -6.36
N ARG A 153 10.43 -17.91 -6.19
CA ARG A 153 9.18 -18.66 -6.34
C ARG A 153 8.13 -18.14 -5.38
N GLU A 154 6.93 -17.89 -5.90
CA GLU A 154 5.77 -17.35 -5.18
C GLU A 154 5.97 -15.95 -4.57
N LEU A 155 7.10 -15.30 -4.87
CA LEU A 155 7.42 -13.94 -4.43
C LEU A 155 7.53 -12.96 -5.61
N ILE A 156 8.23 -13.35 -6.67
CA ILE A 156 8.34 -12.56 -7.92
C ILE A 156 7.91 -13.33 -9.16
N VAL A 157 7.84 -14.66 -9.10
CA VAL A 157 7.31 -15.52 -10.16
C VAL A 157 6.32 -16.52 -9.59
N SER A 158 5.20 -16.77 -10.28
CA SER A 158 4.21 -17.76 -9.85
C SER A 158 4.79 -19.17 -9.88
N ALA A 159 4.20 -20.06 -9.08
CA ALA A 159 4.63 -21.47 -8.99
C ALA A 159 4.61 -22.21 -10.35
N ASP A 160 3.71 -21.81 -11.26
CA ASP A 160 3.61 -22.35 -12.62
C ASP A 160 4.50 -21.64 -13.65
N GLY A 161 5.21 -20.59 -13.25
CA GLY A 161 6.11 -19.81 -14.09
C GLY A 161 5.45 -18.98 -15.19
N ARG A 162 4.14 -18.74 -15.10
CA ARG A 162 3.38 -17.98 -16.10
C ARG A 162 3.22 -16.51 -15.76
N THR A 163 3.25 -16.17 -14.48
CA THR A 163 3.02 -14.80 -13.97
C THR A 163 4.27 -14.29 -13.26
N THR A 164 4.62 -13.04 -13.50
CA THR A 164 5.67 -12.34 -12.72
C THR A 164 5.08 -11.13 -11.99
N ALA A 165 5.64 -10.81 -10.83
CA ALA A 165 5.39 -9.54 -10.16
C ALA A 165 6.41 -8.48 -10.62
N LEU A 166 5.92 -7.25 -10.74
CA LEU A 166 6.71 -6.03 -10.72
C LEU A 166 6.50 -5.40 -9.35
N LEU A 167 7.58 -5.28 -8.60
CA LEU A 167 7.60 -4.72 -7.26
C LEU A 167 7.97 -3.24 -7.35
N LEU A 168 7.00 -2.35 -7.18
CA LEU A 168 7.17 -0.91 -7.26
C LEU A 168 7.35 -0.35 -5.86
N GLY A 169 8.58 0.00 -5.49
CA GLY A 169 8.85 0.73 -4.25
C GLY A 169 8.44 2.19 -4.42
N LEU A 170 7.59 2.68 -3.52
CA LEU A 170 7.10 4.06 -3.54
C LEU A 170 8.05 4.99 -2.78
N VAL A 171 8.13 6.24 -3.25
CA VAL A 171 8.91 7.29 -2.60
C VAL A 171 8.37 7.56 -1.21
N GLU A 172 9.27 7.60 -0.24
CA GLU A 172 8.95 7.87 1.15
C GLU A 172 8.81 9.38 1.43
N ASP A 173 7.71 9.78 2.07
CA ASP A 173 7.53 11.16 2.52
C ASP A 173 8.25 11.41 3.85
N GLN A 174 9.41 12.05 3.74
CA GLN A 174 10.27 12.37 4.88
C GLN A 174 9.62 13.30 5.90
N GLN A 175 8.72 14.20 5.48
CA GLN A 175 8.05 15.12 6.39
C GLN A 175 6.97 14.39 7.19
N TYR A 176 6.13 13.61 6.53
CA TYR A 176 5.11 12.80 7.16
C TYR A 176 5.70 11.80 8.16
N ASN A 177 6.82 11.17 7.82
CA ASN A 177 7.51 10.26 8.73
C ASN A 177 8.05 10.97 9.97
N LYS A 178 8.63 12.17 9.82
CA LYS A 178 9.06 12.98 10.96
C LYS A 178 7.87 13.35 11.86
N LEU A 179 6.74 13.73 11.28
CA LEU A 179 5.50 14.01 12.02
C LEU A 179 5.03 12.77 12.79
N ARG A 180 4.96 11.61 12.12
CA ARG A 180 4.58 10.32 12.72
C ARG A 180 5.48 9.94 13.90
N GLN A 181 6.80 10.03 13.73
CA GLN A 181 7.77 9.72 14.77
C GLN A 181 7.66 10.68 15.96
N THR A 182 7.53 11.98 15.70
CA THR A 182 7.44 12.99 16.77
C THR A 182 6.15 12.84 17.55
N ARG A 183 5.03 12.63 16.86
CA ARG A 183 3.72 12.32 17.45
C ARG A 183 3.81 11.09 18.36
N SER A 184 4.38 9.99 17.85
CA SER A 184 4.54 8.75 18.60
C SER A 184 5.37 8.96 19.87
N LYS A 185 6.48 9.71 19.80
CA LYS A 185 7.33 10.03 20.95
C LYS A 185 6.59 10.87 22.00
N LEU A 186 5.86 11.90 21.59
CA LEU A 186 5.08 12.75 22.51
C LEU A 186 3.93 11.97 23.16
N ARG A 187 3.18 11.16 22.40
CA ARG A 187 2.12 10.29 22.94
C ARG A 187 2.69 9.26 23.94
N ALA A 188 3.85 8.68 23.64
CA ALA A 188 4.53 7.77 24.57
C ALA A 188 4.95 8.46 25.87
N LYS A 189 5.51 9.68 25.77
CA LYS A 189 5.87 10.49 26.95
C LYS A 189 4.64 10.86 27.78
N GLN A 190 3.55 11.28 27.12
CA GLN A 190 2.28 11.63 27.78
C GLN A 190 1.76 10.50 28.67
N ARG A 191 1.85 9.25 28.21
CA ARG A 191 1.42 8.07 28.97
C ARG A 191 2.34 7.73 30.15
N ASN A 192 3.65 7.92 29.99
CA ASN A 192 4.63 7.44 30.98
C ASN A 192 4.93 8.46 32.09
N SER A 193 5.04 9.74 31.74
CA SER A 193 5.51 10.79 32.67
C SER A 193 4.74 12.11 32.56
N GLY A 194 3.73 12.18 31.67
CA GLY A 194 2.99 13.40 31.40
C GLY A 194 3.74 14.38 30.49
N LEU A 195 3.00 15.36 29.97
CA LEU A 195 3.53 16.42 29.11
C LEU A 195 3.53 17.77 29.82
N SER A 196 4.59 18.55 29.60
CA SER A 196 4.61 19.97 29.92
C SER A 196 3.62 20.76 29.06
N GLN A 197 3.28 21.99 29.45
CA GLN A 197 2.36 22.83 28.68
C GLN A 197 2.85 23.08 27.24
N LYS A 198 4.15 23.33 27.06
CA LYS A 198 4.76 23.49 25.73
C LYS A 198 4.63 22.23 24.88
N GLU A 199 4.84 21.06 25.48
CA GLU A 199 4.74 19.79 24.76
C GLU A 199 3.30 19.42 24.39
N ARG A 200 2.31 19.81 25.21
CA ARG A 200 0.89 19.65 24.87
C ARG A 200 0.52 20.49 23.65
N GLN A 201 0.92 21.76 23.63
CA GLN A 201 0.71 22.64 22.47
C GLN A 201 1.41 22.11 21.22
N SER A 202 2.65 21.61 21.37
CA SER A 202 3.36 20.96 20.26
C SER A 202 2.64 19.71 19.77
N LEU A 203 2.11 18.87 20.68
CA LEU A 203 1.38 17.66 20.30
C LEU A 203 0.10 18.00 19.53
N GLU A 204 -0.72 18.93 20.00
CA GLU A 204 -1.95 19.37 19.32
C GLU A 204 -1.65 19.87 17.89
N ARG A 205 -0.58 20.67 17.76
CA ARG A 205 -0.11 21.14 16.45
C ARG A 205 0.33 20.00 15.55
N ILE A 206 1.15 19.07 16.06
CA ILE A 206 1.67 17.93 15.30
C ILE A 206 0.54 16.98 14.90
N GLU A 207 -0.47 16.78 15.74
CA GLU A 207 -1.64 15.97 15.38
C GLU A 207 -2.38 16.59 14.20
N THR A 208 -2.61 17.91 14.22
CA THR A 208 -3.24 18.61 13.11
C THR A 208 -2.40 18.53 11.82
N GLU A 209 -1.09 18.79 11.92
CA GLU A 209 -0.17 18.71 10.76
C GLU A 209 -0.07 17.27 10.22
N TYR A 210 -0.06 16.27 11.10
CA TYR A 210 -0.07 14.87 10.71
C TYR A 210 -1.34 14.51 9.94
N ASP A 211 -2.51 14.89 10.45
CA ASP A 211 -3.79 14.53 9.82
C ASP A 211 -3.91 15.16 8.43
N GLN A 212 -3.48 16.42 8.28
CA GLN A 212 -3.41 17.11 7.00
C GLN A 212 -2.44 16.43 6.02
N ALA A 213 -1.23 16.10 6.49
CA ALA A 213 -0.24 15.41 5.66
C ALA A 213 -0.71 14.01 5.25
N HIS A 214 -1.33 13.28 6.16
CA HIS A 214 -1.89 11.96 5.92
C HIS A 214 -2.96 12.00 4.82
N GLU A 215 -3.87 12.97 4.89
CA GLU A 215 -4.90 13.17 3.88
C GLU A 215 -4.30 13.55 2.52
N ALA A 216 -3.34 14.48 2.50
CA ALA A 216 -2.66 14.89 1.27
C ALA A 216 -1.96 13.70 0.59
N ILE A 217 -1.24 12.88 1.36
CA ILE A 217 -0.56 11.68 0.84
C ILE A 217 -1.58 10.67 0.31
N ASN A 218 -2.67 10.42 1.03
CA ASN A 218 -3.70 9.49 0.57
C ASN A 218 -4.36 9.98 -0.73
N ASN A 219 -4.61 11.28 -0.85
CA ASN A 219 -5.14 11.87 -2.08
C ASN A 219 -4.16 11.71 -3.24
N GLN A 220 -2.87 12.00 -3.01
CA GLN A 220 -1.82 11.83 -4.01
C GLN A 220 -1.69 10.36 -4.44
N ARG A 221 -1.68 9.42 -3.50
CA ARG A 221 -1.64 7.98 -3.78
C ARG A 221 -2.80 7.52 -4.65
N ARG A 222 -4.01 8.05 -4.45
CA ARG A 222 -5.16 7.72 -5.32
C ARG A 222 -4.92 8.17 -6.76
N LEU A 223 -4.34 9.36 -6.95
CA LEU A 223 -4.00 9.87 -8.29
C LEU A 223 -2.87 9.04 -8.91
N ASP A 224 -1.85 8.70 -8.14
CA ASP A 224 -0.72 7.88 -8.59
C ASP A 224 -1.18 6.48 -9.02
N ILE A 225 -2.06 5.85 -8.24
CA ILE A 225 -2.64 4.55 -8.60
C ILE A 225 -3.47 4.64 -9.88
N ALA A 226 -4.22 5.74 -10.08
CA ALA A 226 -4.97 5.96 -11.32
C ALA A 226 -4.01 6.09 -12.52
N HIS A 227 -2.96 6.90 -12.38
CA HIS A 227 -1.95 7.07 -13.43
C HIS A 227 -1.21 5.76 -13.74
N ILE A 228 -0.82 4.98 -12.72
CA ILE A 228 -0.23 3.65 -12.91
C ILE A 228 -1.21 2.74 -13.64
N ARG A 229 -2.51 2.78 -13.30
CA ARG A 229 -3.54 2.00 -14.01
C ARG A 229 -3.64 2.37 -15.49
N ASP A 230 -3.50 3.65 -15.83
CA ASP A 230 -3.49 4.10 -17.22
C ASP A 230 -2.24 3.58 -17.96
N ILE A 231 -1.08 3.54 -17.30
CA ILE A 231 0.17 2.98 -17.86
C ILE A 231 0.04 1.47 -18.11
N ILE A 232 -0.59 0.71 -17.19
CA ILE A 232 -0.70 -0.76 -17.35
C ILE A 232 -1.78 -1.17 -18.35
N GLU A 233 -2.77 -0.32 -18.65
CA GLU A 233 -3.93 -0.68 -19.46
C GLU A 233 -3.57 -1.24 -20.85
N PRO A 234 -2.62 -0.67 -21.61
CA PRO A 234 -2.18 -1.23 -22.90
C PRO A 234 -1.60 -2.64 -22.79
N TYR A 235 -0.99 -2.98 -21.66
CA TYR A 235 -0.31 -4.26 -21.43
C TYR A 235 -1.27 -5.38 -20.97
N ARG A 236 -2.55 -5.09 -20.77
CA ARG A 236 -3.56 -6.10 -20.39
C ARG A 236 -3.95 -7.04 -21.52
N ARG A 237 -3.61 -6.72 -22.77
CA ARG A 237 -4.03 -7.46 -23.98
C ARG A 237 -2.87 -8.16 -24.69
N HIS A 238 -1.76 -8.41 -24.01
CA HIS A 238 -0.52 -8.96 -24.58
C HIS A 238 -0.03 -10.16 -23.77
#